data_AF-A0A529HIV9-F1
#
_entry.id   AF-A0A529HIV9-F1
#
_cell.length_a   1.000
_cell.length_b   1.000
_cell.length_c   1.000
_cell.angle_alpha   90.00
_cell.angle_beta   90.00
_cell.angle_gamma   90.00
#
_symmetry.space_group_name_H-M   'P 1'
#
loop_
_entity.id
_entity.type
_entity.pdbx_description
1 polymer ?
#
loop_
_entity_poly.entity_id
_entity_poly.type
_entity_poly.pdbx_seq_one_letter_code
_entity_poly.pdbx_strand_id
1 'polypeptide(L)'
;MTTAVADLRKAPRPDAGINTQALFGDDVLVFEVAEGWAWVQAERDGYVGYAADNVLGAREHAPTHIVSVPRTFLYPGPDLRFPIGG
;
A
#
# COMPACT_ATOMS: atom_id res chain seq x y z
N MET A 1 3.43 -1.08 2.20
CA MET A 1 2.22 -1.33 1.36
C MET A 1 2.61 -2.15 0.12
N THR A 2 1.79 -3.14 -0.27
CA THR A 2 2.08 -4.08 -1.38
C THR A 2 1.19 -3.93 -2.61
N THR A 3 0.21 -3.04 -2.58
CA THR A 3 -0.65 -2.71 -3.73
C THR A 3 -0.32 -1.32 -4.29
N ALA A 4 -0.70 -1.04 -5.53
CA ALA A 4 -0.44 0.24 -6.20
C ALA A 4 -1.00 1.44 -5.41
N VAL A 5 -2.23 1.30 -4.92
CA VAL A 5 -2.91 2.31 -4.09
C VAL A 5 -3.67 1.58 -2.98
N ALA A 6 -3.35 1.89 -1.73
CA ALA A 6 -3.98 1.34 -0.54
C ALA A 6 -4.84 2.43 0.13
N ASP A 7 -6.12 2.14 0.35
CA ASP A 7 -7.01 3.04 1.08
C ASP A 7 -6.72 3.01 2.58
N LEU A 8 -6.60 4.19 3.19
CA LEU A 8 -6.66 4.35 4.65
C LEU A 8 -8.03 4.92 5.01
N ARG A 9 -8.83 4.11 5.70
CA ARG A 9 -10.23 4.41 6.03
C ARG A 9 -10.39 4.88 7.46
N LYS A 10 -11.49 5.59 7.71
CA LYS A 10 -11.85 6.09 9.05
C LYS A 10 -12.20 4.98 10.05
N ALA A 11 -12.69 3.85 9.57
CA ALA A 11 -13.10 2.70 10.38
C ALA A 11 -12.80 1.39 9.65
N PRO A 12 -12.65 0.25 10.37
CA PRO A 12 -12.32 -1.06 9.79
C PRO A 12 -13.55 -1.70 9.12
N ARG A 13 -14.07 -1.07 8.06
CA ARG A 13 -15.16 -1.58 7.24
C ARG A 13 -15.10 -1.05 5.80
N PRO A 14 -15.50 -1.83 4.79
CA PRO A 14 -15.31 -1.46 3.38
C PRO A 14 -16.08 -0.20 2.94
N ASP A 15 -17.16 0.13 3.63
CA ASP A 15 -18.03 1.27 3.33
C ASP A 15 -17.68 2.52 4.17
N ALA A 16 -16.65 2.45 5.03
CA ALA A 16 -16.14 3.63 5.73
C ALA A 16 -15.45 4.59 4.75
N GLY A 17 -15.61 5.90 4.99
CA GLY A 17 -14.95 6.93 4.19
C GLY A 17 -13.43 6.77 4.16
N ILE A 18 -12.86 7.03 2.98
CA ILE A 18 -11.42 7.08 2.77
C ILE A 18 -10.92 8.43 3.28
N ASN A 19 -9.95 8.39 4.18
CA ASN A 19 -9.32 9.56 4.74
C ASN A 19 -8.13 10.02 3.88
N THR A 20 -7.30 9.05 3.46
CA THR A 20 -6.13 9.26 2.61
C THR A 20 -5.79 7.93 1.91
N GLN A 21 -4.78 7.95 1.05
CA GLN A 21 -4.26 6.75 0.40
C GLN A 21 -2.73 6.70 0.54
N ALA A 22 -2.22 5.47 0.66
CA ALA A 22 -0.80 5.16 0.59
C ALA A 22 -0.49 4.48 -0.75
N LEU A 23 0.77 4.57 -1.20
CA LEU A 23 1.24 4.01 -2.46
C LEU A 23 2.02 2.72 -2.24
N PHE A 24 2.22 1.95 -3.31
CA PHE A 24 3.12 0.80 -3.29
C PHE A 24 4.50 1.19 -2.73
N GLY A 25 4.98 0.41 -1.76
CA GLY A 25 6.26 0.67 -1.11
C GLY A 25 6.25 1.73 0.00
N ASP A 26 5.13 2.42 0.23
CA ASP A 26 5.00 3.29 1.40
C ASP A 26 5.12 2.46 2.69
N ASP A 27 5.97 2.94 3.60
CA ASP A 27 6.16 2.36 4.92
C ASP A 27 5.07 2.84 5.87
N VAL A 28 4.64 1.92 6.73
CA VAL A 28 3.64 2.19 7.77
C VAL A 28 4.03 1.51 9.06
N LEU A 29 3.69 2.15 10.18
CA LEU A 29 3.69 1.52 11.49
C LEU A 29 2.36 0.81 11.69
N VAL A 30 2.41 -0.48 12.06
CA VAL A 30 1.22 -1.28 12.35
C VAL A 30 1.04 -1.36 13.86
N PHE A 31 -0.08 -0.86 14.37
CA PHE A 31 -0.41 -0.90 15.79
C PHE A 31 -1.22 -2.14 16.16
N GLU A 32 -2.16 -2.53 15.30
CA GLU A 32 -3.07 -3.65 15.53
C GLU A 32 -3.46 -4.29 14.20
N VAL A 33 -3.68 -5.60 14.20
CA VAL A 33 -4.32 -6.33 13.11
C VAL A 33 -5.46 -7.17 13.69
N ALA A 34 -6.68 -6.93 13.24
CA ALA A 34 -7.88 -7.62 13.70
C ALA A 34 -8.95 -7.66 12.59
N GLU A 35 -9.63 -8.80 12.46
CA GLU A 35 -10.79 -8.97 11.57
C GLU A 35 -10.58 -8.52 10.11
N GLY A 36 -9.39 -8.74 9.55
CA GLY A 36 -9.06 -8.36 8.17
C GLY A 36 -8.63 -6.90 7.98
N TRP A 37 -8.43 -6.17 9.07
CA TRP A 37 -8.01 -4.78 9.08
C TRP A 37 -6.75 -4.58 9.90
N ALA A 38 -5.94 -3.63 9.46
CA ALA A 38 -4.80 -3.14 10.21
C ALA A 38 -4.99 -1.67 10.58
N TRP A 39 -4.84 -1.35 11.86
CA TRP A 39 -4.75 0.03 12.32
C TRP A 39 -3.30 0.50 12.17
N VAL A 40 -3.07 1.49 11.30
CA VAL A 40 -1.74 1.88 10.86
C VAL A 40 -1.52 3.39 10.92
N GLN A 41 -0.25 3.79 10.99
CA GLN A 41 0.21 5.14 10.72
C GLN A 41 1.13 5.16 9.50
N ALA A 42 0.84 6.00 8.51
CA ALA A 42 1.74 6.24 7.39
C ALA A 42 3.00 6.97 7.84
N GLU A 43 4.19 6.46 7.52
CA GLU A 43 5.44 7.10 7.94
C GLU A 43 5.71 8.39 7.16
N ARG A 44 5.24 8.48 5.91
CA ARG A 44 5.47 9.63 5.01
C ARG A 44 4.90 10.94 5.55
N ASP A 45 3.69 10.90 6.08
CA ASP A 45 2.91 12.09 6.44
C ASP A 45 2.25 12.00 7.84
N GLY A 46 2.49 10.90 8.56
CA GLY A 46 1.99 10.68 9.91
C GLY A 46 0.49 10.38 9.99
N TYR A 47 -0.20 10.20 8.87
CA TYR A 47 -1.64 9.99 8.87
C TYR A 47 -2.02 8.62 9.46
N VAL A 48 -3.09 8.58 10.24
CA VAL A 48 -3.57 7.37 10.92
C VAL A 48 -4.91 6.91 10.35
N GLY A 49 -5.05 5.62 10.09
CA GLY A 49 -6.28 5.03 9.58
C GLY A 49 -6.26 3.50 9.54
N TYR A 50 -7.31 2.93 8.95
CA TYR A 50 -7.46 1.49 8.78
C TYR A 50 -7.19 1.10 7.33
N ALA A 51 -6.23 0.20 7.12
CA ALA A 51 -6.00 -0.45 5.83
C ALA A 51 -6.51 -1.90 5.90
N ALA A 52 -6.84 -2.50 4.74
CA ALA A 52 -7.03 -3.95 4.69
C ALA A 52 -5.70 -4.64 5.03
N ASP A 53 -5.72 -5.69 5.85
CA ASP A 53 -4.48 -6.34 6.29
C ASP A 53 -3.69 -6.98 5.13
N ASN A 54 -4.40 -7.46 4.12
CA ASN A 54 -3.85 -8.10 2.93
C ASN A 54 -3.09 -7.16 1.97
N VAL A 55 -3.16 -5.83 2.19
CA VAL A 55 -2.34 -4.85 1.43
C VAL A 55 -1.02 -4.51 2.13
N LEU A 56 -0.75 -5.15 3.26
CA LEU A 56 0.50 -5.05 3.99
C LEU A 56 1.46 -6.18 3.60
N GLY A 57 2.75 -5.91 3.71
CA GLY A 57 3.81 -6.88 3.49
C GLY A 57 5.07 -6.41 4.18
N ALA A 58 5.92 -7.37 4.57
CA ALA A 58 7.20 -7.06 5.19
C ALA A 58 8.12 -6.33 4.20
N ARG A 59 8.87 -5.35 4.70
CA ARG A 59 9.94 -4.74 3.91
C ARG A 59 11.16 -5.64 3.91
N GLU A 60 11.35 -6.38 2.83
CA GLU A 60 12.53 -7.25 2.69
C GLU A 60 13.77 -6.49 2.20
N HIS A 61 13.57 -5.44 1.40
CA HIS A 61 14.66 -4.71 0.75
C HIS A 61 14.45 -3.20 0.78
N ALA A 62 15.55 -2.44 0.78
CA ALA A 62 15.51 -0.99 0.61
C ALA A 62 15.04 -0.63 -0.82
N PRO A 63 14.20 0.40 -0.99
CA PRO A 63 13.74 0.81 -2.31
C PRO A 63 14.92 1.37 -3.13
N THR A 64 15.02 0.95 -4.39
CA THR A 64 16.10 1.36 -5.30
C THR A 64 15.65 2.32 -6.39
N HIS A 65 14.34 2.42 -6.65
CA HIS A 65 13.75 3.20 -7.74
C HIS A 65 12.46 3.88 -7.27
N ILE A 66 12.09 4.97 -7.94
CA ILE A 66 10.81 5.66 -7.78
C ILE A 66 10.13 5.80 -9.14
N VAL A 67 8.81 5.64 -9.17
CA VAL A 67 8.01 5.91 -10.37
C VAL A 67 7.78 7.42 -10.45
N SER A 68 8.38 8.09 -11.43
CA SER A 68 8.31 9.55 -11.62
C SER A 68 7.22 10.02 -12.62
N VAL A 69 6.34 9.10 -13.03
CA VAL A 69 5.22 9.34 -13.95
C VAL A 69 3.90 8.99 -13.23
N PRO A 70 2.73 9.47 -13.70
CA PRO A 70 1.48 9.26 -12.98
C PRO A 70 1.10 7.79 -12.73
N ARG A 71 1.54 6.88 -13.61
CA ARG A 71 1.36 5.43 -13.49
C ARG A 71 2.33 4.67 -14.39
N THR A 72 2.66 3.45 -13.98
CA THR A 72 3.34 2.46 -14.80
C THR A 72 2.76 1.07 -14.51
N PHE A 73 3.12 0.08 -15.33
CA PHE A 73 2.84 -1.33 -15.04
C PHE A 73 4.08 -1.99 -14.46
N LEU A 74 3.87 -2.95 -13.57
CA LEU A 74 4.91 -3.88 -13.15
C LEU A 74 4.87 -5.10 -14.07
N TYR A 75 6.05 -5.50 -14.54
CA TYR A 75 6.22 -6.66 -15.42
C TYR A 75 7.14 -7.67 -14.71
N PRO A 76 6.96 -8.99 -14.94
CA PRO A 76 7.77 -10.02 -14.28
C PRO A 76 9.23 -10.05 -14.73
N GLY A 77 9.60 -9.25 -15.73
CA GLY A 77 10.96 -9.12 -16.23
C GLY A 77 11.12 -7.91 -17.16
N PRO A 78 12.32 -7.69 -17.71
CA PRO A 78 12.65 -6.50 -18.49
C PRO A 78 12.16 -6.61 -19.95
N ASP A 79 10.90 -6.99 -20.17
CA ASP A 79 10.27 -7.05 -21.49
C ASP A 79 8.80 -6.62 -21.39
N LEU A 80 8.42 -5.59 -22.15
CA LEU A 80 7.06 -5.02 -22.16
C LEU A 80 6.01 -5.95 -22.78
N ARG A 81 6.44 -7.04 -23.43
CA ARG A 81 5.54 -8.05 -24.01
C ARG A 81 5.11 -9.10 -22.99
N PHE A 82 5.72 -9.14 -21.82
CA PHE A 82 5.25 -10.01 -20.75
C PHE A 82 3.87 -9.57 -20.25
N PRO A 83 3.05 -10.51 -19.74
CA PRO A 83 1.82 -10.14 -19.08
C PRO A 83 2.12 -9.18 -17.92
N ILE A 84 1.20 -8.24 -17.68
CA ILE A 84 1.27 -7.40 -16.49
C ILE A 84 1.27 -8.29 -15.24
N GLY A 85 2.21 -8.03 -14.33
CA GLY A 85 2.36 -8.74 -13.06
C GLY A 85 2.10 -7.77 -11.92
N GLY A 86 0.99 -7.95 -11.21
CA GLY A 86 0.57 -7.04 -10.13
C GLY A 86 -0.93 -6.79 -10.17
#